data_AF-A0A6P0NH57-F1
#
_entry.id   AF-A0A6P0NH57-F1
#
_cell.length_a   1.000
_cell.length_b   1.000
_cell.length_c   1.000
_cell.angle_alpha   90.00
_cell.angle_beta   90.00
_cell.angle_gamma   90.00
#
_symmetry.space_group_name_H-M   'P 1'
#
loop_
_entity.id
_entity.type
_entity.pdbx_description
1 polymer ?
#
loop_
_entity_poly.entity_id
_entity_poly.type
_entity_poly.pdbx_seq_one_letter_code
_entity_poly.pdbx_strand_id
1 'polypeptide(L)'
;ATCLRDMDYYLRLVTYGIVAGDVTPIEEIGLVGAKEMYNSLGTSIPAVADSIRFMKSVASSLLSGDDAAEAASYFDYVVGAMLG
;
A
#
# COMPACT_ATOMS: atom_id res chain seq x y z
N ALA A 1 -10.51 -2.49 15.31
CA ALA A 1 -9.26 -3.25 15.03
C ALA A 1 -9.03 -3.51 13.54
N THR A 2 -10.07 -3.60 12.70
CA THR A 2 -9.96 -3.97 11.26
C THR A 2 -9.12 -3.01 10.41
N CYS A 3 -9.13 -1.70 10.67
CA CYS A 3 -8.33 -0.73 9.89
C CYS A 3 -6.82 -1.01 9.98
N LEU A 4 -6.29 -1.28 11.18
CA LEU A 4 -4.88 -1.62 11.37
C LEU A 4 -4.49 -2.92 10.67
N ARG A 5 -5.43 -3.87 10.56
CA ARG A 5 -5.23 -5.13 9.82
C ARG A 5 -5.02 -4.85 8.34
N ASP A 6 -5.81 -3.97 7.74
CA ASP A 6 -5.67 -3.59 6.33
C ASP A 6 -4.35 -2.85 6.07
N MET A 7 -3.94 -1.98 6.99
CA MET A 7 -2.64 -1.31 6.93
C MET A 7 -1.48 -2.31 6.93
N ASP A 8 -1.45 -3.24 7.90
CA ASP A 8 -0.46 -4.32 7.95
C ASP A 8 -0.48 -5.20 6.69
N TYR A 9 -1.68 -5.47 6.16
CA TYR A 9 -1.85 -6.22 4.93
C TYR A 9 -1.15 -5.54 3.74
N TYR A 10 -1.34 -4.23 3.53
CA TYR A 10 -0.64 -3.50 2.46
C TYR A 10 0.85 -3.34 2.73
N LEU A 11 1.27 -3.16 3.99
CA LEU A 11 2.70 -3.12 4.33
C LEU A 11 3.39 -4.41 3.92
N ARG A 12 2.77 -5.57 4.18
CA ARG A 12 3.27 -6.88 3.75
C ARG A 12 3.29 -7.04 2.23
N LEU A 13 2.29 -6.53 1.52
CA LEU A 13 2.30 -6.59 0.05
C LEU A 13 3.41 -5.71 -0.54
N VAL A 14 3.62 -4.51 0.02
CA VAL A 14 4.73 -3.65 -0.37
C VAL A 14 6.08 -4.36 -0.21
N THR A 15 6.30 -5.08 0.90
CA THR A 15 7.55 -5.83 1.07
C THR A 15 7.68 -7.00 0.09
N TYR A 16 6.58 -7.62 -0.33
CA TYR A 16 6.62 -8.62 -1.41
C TYR A 16 7.02 -8.00 -2.74
N GLY A 17 6.48 -6.83 -3.07
CA GLY A 17 6.86 -6.10 -4.28
C GLY A 17 8.35 -5.74 -4.29
N ILE A 18 8.87 -5.24 -3.16
CA ILE A 18 10.30 -4.91 -3.01
C ILE A 18 11.18 -6.15 -3.27
N VAL A 19 10.86 -7.30 -2.67
CA VAL A 19 11.65 -8.53 -2.86
C VAL A 19 11.51 -9.09 -4.28
N ALA A 20 10.34 -8.93 -4.91
CA ALA A 20 10.13 -9.34 -6.29
C ALA A 20 10.81 -8.41 -7.30
N GLY A 21 11.04 -7.14 -6.93
CA GLY A 21 11.56 -6.11 -7.83
C GLY A 21 10.50 -5.52 -8.78
N ASP A 22 9.22 -5.81 -8.55
CA ASP A 22 8.09 -5.30 -9.33
C ASP A 22 6.79 -5.26 -8.50
N VAL A 23 5.73 -4.71 -9.08
CA VAL A 23 4.43 -4.49 -8.40
C VAL A 23 3.44 -5.65 -8.56
N THR A 24 3.80 -6.70 -9.30
CA THR A 24 2.90 -7.82 -9.64
C THR A 24 2.29 -8.47 -8.39
N PRO A 25 3.05 -8.77 -7.32
CA PRO A 25 2.48 -9.36 -6.10
C PRO A 25 1.50 -8.41 -5.39
N ILE A 26 1.69 -7.10 -5.52
CA ILE A 26 0.80 -6.09 -4.93
C ILE A 26 -0.50 -6.06 -5.71
N GLU A 27 -0.42 -6.07 -7.04
CA GLU A 27 -1.56 -5.96 -7.94
C GLU A 27 -2.48 -7.18 -7.84
N GLU A 28 -1.92 -8.37 -8.06
CA GLU A 28 -2.68 -9.63 -8.12
C GLU A 28 -3.35 -9.98 -6.79
N ILE A 29 -2.72 -9.62 -5.67
CA ILE A 29 -3.19 -9.99 -4.33
C ILE A 29 -4.04 -8.88 -3.70
N GLY A 30 -3.64 -7.62 -3.87
CA GLY A 30 -4.14 -6.51 -3.05
C GLY A 30 -4.92 -5.43 -3.78
N LEU A 31 -4.89 -5.38 -5.12
CA LEU A 31 -5.54 -4.30 -5.88
C LEU A 31 -6.67 -4.77 -6.77
N VAL A 32 -6.53 -5.94 -7.41
CA VAL A 32 -7.60 -6.53 -8.21
C VAL A 32 -8.82 -6.79 -7.34
N GLY A 33 -9.93 -6.09 -7.59
CA GLY A 33 -11.18 -6.21 -6.83
C GLY A 33 -11.23 -5.42 -5.51
N ALA A 34 -10.17 -4.68 -5.16
CA ALA A 34 -10.08 -4.00 -3.87
C ALA A 34 -11.10 -2.87 -3.73
N LYS A 35 -11.36 -2.11 -4.81
CA LYS A 35 -12.35 -1.02 -4.80
C LYS A 35 -13.76 -1.55 -4.60
N GLU A 36 -14.11 -2.62 -5.30
CA GLU A 36 -15.39 -3.31 -5.18
C GLU A 36 -15.59 -3.83 -3.75
N MET A 37 -14.55 -4.44 -3.17
CA MET A 37 -14.56 -4.91 -1.78
C MET A 37 -14.79 -3.75 -0.81
N TYR A 38 -14.00 -2.67 -0.89
CA TYR A 38 -14.13 -1.53 0.03
C TYR A 38 -15.46 -0.81 -0.10
N ASN A 39 -15.96 -0.63 -1.33
CA ASN A 39 -17.30 -0.07 -1.57
C ASN A 39 -18.39 -0.95 -0.96
N SER A 40 -18.30 -2.28 -1.12
CA SER A 40 -19.26 -3.22 -0.52
C SER A 40 -19.24 -3.20 1.01
N LEU A 41 -18.09 -2.91 1.62
CA LEU A 41 -17.93 -2.77 3.07
C LEU A 41 -18.27 -1.37 3.59
N GLY A 42 -18.58 -0.41 2.72
CA GLY A 42 -18.78 1.00 3.09
C GLY A 42 -17.52 1.67 3.64
N THR A 43 -16.34 1.16 3.29
CA THR A 43 -15.05 1.69 3.74
C THR A 43 -14.57 2.79 2.79
N SER A 44 -14.11 3.91 3.36
CA SER A 44 -13.59 5.02 2.56
C SER A 44 -12.24 4.68 1.93
N ILE A 45 -12.24 4.44 0.61
CA ILE A 45 -11.01 4.20 -0.17
C ILE A 45 -9.99 5.35 -0.02
N PRO A 46 -10.39 6.64 -0.06
CA PRO A 46 -9.47 7.74 0.23
C PRO A 46 -8.79 7.64 1.60
N ALA A 47 -9.53 7.21 2.64
CA ALA A 47 -8.95 7.02 3.97
C ALA A 47 -7.95 5.85 4.01
N VAL A 48 -8.21 4.77 3.26
CA VAL A 48 -7.24 3.68 3.08
C VAL A 48 -5.98 4.19 2.40
N ALA A 49 -6.11 4.95 1.31
CA ALA A 49 -4.99 5.56 0.61
C ALA A 49 -4.17 6.50 1.51
N ASP A 50 -4.82 7.34 2.31
CA ASP A 50 -4.15 8.21 3.27
C ASP A 50 -3.40 7.42 4.36
N SER A 51 -3.98 6.31 4.83
CA SER A 51 -3.28 5.43 5.77
C SER A 51 -1.97 4.88 5.18
N ILE A 52 -1.97 4.54 3.88
CA ILE A 52 -0.79 4.07 3.16
C ILE A 52 0.23 5.19 2.96
N ARG A 53 -0.20 6.44 2.71
CA ARG A 53 0.69 7.62 2.68
C ARG A 53 1.37 7.83 4.04
N PHE A 54 0.64 7.69 5.15
CA PHE A 54 1.25 7.77 6.47
C PHE A 54 2.24 6.63 6.72
N MET A 55 1.92 5.41 6.30
CA MET A 55 2.87 4.29 6.37
C MET A 55 4.15 4.56 5.58
N LYS A 56 4.04 5.09 4.36
CA LYS A 56 5.19 5.53 3.55
C LYS A 56 6.07 6.50 4.34
N SER A 57 5.49 7.54 4.91
CA SER A 57 6.22 8.55 5.69
C SER A 57 7.01 7.93 6.85
N VAL A 58 6.36 7.05 7.63
CA VAL A 58 7.02 6.36 8.75
C VAL A 58 8.10 5.41 8.24
N ALA A 59 7.81 4.59 7.23
CA ALA A 59 8.78 3.65 6.66
C ALA A 59 10.02 4.36 6.11
N SER A 60 9.83 5.44 5.34
CA SER A 60 10.93 6.24 4.81
C SER A 60 11.80 6.86 5.91
N SER A 61 11.25 7.17 7.09
CA SER A 61 12.02 7.70 8.22
C SER A 61 12.95 6.65 8.88
N LEU A 62 12.71 5.36 8.61
CA LEU A 62 13.48 4.25 9.18
C LEU A 62 14.54 3.70 8.20
N LEU A 63 14.55 4.17 6.96
CA LEU A 63 15.40 3.67 5.88
C LEU A 63 16.49 4.69 5.51
N SER A 64 17.55 4.22 4.84
CA SER A 64 18.54 5.10 4.24
C SER A 64 17.94 5.87 3.05
N GLY A 65 18.58 6.95 2.59
CA GLY A 65 18.01 7.80 1.53
C GLY A 65 17.68 7.04 0.24
N ASP A 66 18.58 6.15 -0.19
CA ASP A 66 18.40 5.36 -1.41
C ASP A 66 17.32 4.27 -1.21
N ASP A 67 17.37 3.54 -0.09
CA ASP A 67 16.36 2.52 0.25
C ASP A 67 14.97 3.14 0.41
N ALA A 68 14.88 4.33 1.00
CA ALA A 68 13.63 5.06 1.18
C ALA A 68 13.05 5.50 -0.17
N ALA A 69 13.88 5.94 -1.11
CA ALA A 69 13.45 6.33 -2.45
C ALA A 69 12.95 5.12 -3.25
N GLU A 70 13.63 3.98 -3.15
CA GLU A 70 13.20 2.74 -3.78
C GLU A 70 11.86 2.25 -3.19
N ALA A 71 11.78 2.10 -1.87
CA ALA A 71 10.58 1.64 -1.19
C ALA A 71 9.38 2.57 -1.41
N ALA A 72 9.61 3.89 -1.49
CA ALA A 72 8.57 4.90 -1.73
C ALA A 72 7.77 4.63 -3.02
N SER A 73 8.42 4.13 -4.07
CA SER A 73 7.76 3.85 -5.36
C SER A 73 6.65 2.82 -5.25
N TYR A 74 6.84 1.77 -4.43
CA TYR A 74 5.84 0.73 -4.18
C TYR A 74 4.64 1.26 -3.38
N PHE A 75 4.89 2.10 -2.38
CA PHE A 75 3.80 2.77 -1.65
C PHE A 75 3.00 3.70 -2.55
N ASP A 76 3.67 4.48 -3.40
CA ASP A 76 3.01 5.40 -4.34
C ASP A 76 2.18 4.66 -5.37
N TYR A 77 2.63 3.48 -5.83
CA TYR A 77 1.86 2.63 -6.71
C TYR A 77 0.54 2.19 -6.08
N VAL A 78 0.55 1.70 -4.84
CA VAL A 78 -0.69 1.31 -4.13
C VAL A 78 -1.64 2.51 -3.97
N VAL A 79 -1.11 3.67 -3.57
CA VAL A 79 -1.91 4.89 -3.41
C VAL A 79 -2.52 5.33 -4.73
N GLY A 80 -1.74 5.29 -5.82
CA GLY A 80 -2.20 5.61 -7.17
C GLY A 80 -3.33 4.68 -7.62
N ALA A 81 -3.16 3.37 -7.45
CA ALA A 81 -4.16 2.38 -7.83
C ALA A 81 -5.47 2.49 -7.02
N MET A 82 -5.39 2.89 -5.75
CA MET A 82 -6.59 3.13 -4.93
C MET A 82 -7.39 4.35 -5.39
N LEU A 83 -6.72 5.39 -5.91
CA LEU A 83 -7.34 6.68 -6.20
C LEU A 83 -7.65 6.93 -7.68
N GLY A 84 -6.98 6.26 -8.60
CA GLY A 84 -7.28 6.31 -10.05
C GLY A 84 -8.21 5.18 -10.42
#